data_AF-A0AAP8G088-F1
#
_entry.id   AF-A0AAP8G088-F1
#
_cell.length_a   1.000
_cell.length_b   1.000
_cell.length_c   1.000
_cell.angle_alpha   90.00
_cell.angle_beta   90.00
_cell.angle_gamma   90.00
#
_symmetry.space_group_name_H-M   'P 1'
#
loop_
_entity.id
_entity.type
_entity.pdbx_description
1 polymer ?
#
loop_
_entity_poly.entity_id
_entity_poly.type
_entity_poly.pdbx_seq_one_letter_code
_entity_poly.pdbx_strand_id
1 'polypeptide(L)' 'RGNPYARKILFKCIHNIASASHTNPCHIANFYEKRKRQSNVDSTKPHTIASIHRLIRTLYYLITHNKLYNYHLAINQ' A
#
# COMPACT_ATOMS: atom_id res chain seq x y z
N ARG A 1 -2.10 -10.12 -19.91
CA ARG A 1 -1.63 -8.97 -19.10
C ARG A 1 -2.85 -8.09 -18.79
N GLY A 2 -3.03 -7.60 -17.56
CA GLY A 2 -4.23 -6.82 -17.18
C GLY A 2 -4.31 -5.42 -17.79
N ASN A 3 -5.36 -4.66 -17.42
CA ASN A 3 -5.62 -3.32 -17.95
C ASN A 3 -4.48 -2.31 -17.60
N PRO A 4 -3.84 -1.67 -18.60
CA PRO A 4 -2.70 -0.78 -18.37
C PRO A 4 -3.06 0.52 -17.65
N TYR A 5 -4.28 1.04 -17.86
CA TYR A 5 -4.77 2.24 -17.18
C TYR A 5 -5.04 1.96 -15.71
N ALA A 6 -5.73 0.87 -15.40
CA ALA A 6 -5.98 0.44 -14.03
C ALA A 6 -4.68 0.29 -13.23
N ARG A 7 -3.64 -0.27 -13.86
CA ARG A 7 -2.31 -0.37 -13.25
C ARG A 7 -1.73 1.00 -12.93
N LYS A 8 -1.77 1.96 -13.86
CA LYS A 8 -1.28 3.34 -13.60
C LYS A 8 -2.02 4.00 -12.43
N ILE A 9 -3.33 3.79 -12.34
CA ILE A 9 -4.16 4.31 -11.23
C ILE A 9 -3.67 3.73 -9.90
N LEU A 10 -3.54 2.40 -9.80
CA LEU A 10 -3.08 1.74 -8.58
C LEU A 10 -1.68 2.20 -8.14
N PHE A 11 -0.77 2.43 -9.09
CA PHE A 11 0.54 3.01 -8.80
C PHE A 11 0.43 4.41 -8.18
N LYS A 12 -0.41 5.27 -8.77
CA LYS A 12 -0.64 6.62 -8.25
C LYS A 12 -1.32 6.59 -6.88
N CYS A 13 -2.23 5.64 -6.62
CA CYS A 13 -2.85 5.45 -5.32
C CYS A 13 -1.83 5.22 -4.19
N ILE A 14 -0.83 4.36 -4.41
CA ILE A 14 0.21 4.13 -3.39
C ILE A 14 1.02 5.39 -3.11
N HIS A 15 1.38 6.16 -4.14
CA HIS A 15 2.12 7.41 -3.95
C HIS A 15 1.28 8.46 -3.20
N ASN A 16 -0.02 8.54 -3.51
CA ASN A 16 -0.95 9.39 -2.78
C ASN A 16 -1.08 8.97 -1.31
N ILE A 17 -1.16 7.66 -1.04
CA ILE A 17 -1.18 7.12 0.34
C ILE A 17 0.11 7.48 1.08
N ALA A 18 1.27 7.34 0.44
CA ALA A 18 2.55 7.72 1.03
C ALA A 18 2.60 9.23 1.33
N SER A 19 2.16 10.07 0.39
CA SER A 19 2.10 11.53 0.60
C SER A 19 1.13 11.92 1.71
N ALA A 20 -0.06 11.31 1.76
CA ALA A 20 -1.04 11.55 2.81
C ALA A 20 -0.59 11.02 4.19
N SER A 21 0.36 10.07 4.22
CA SER A 21 0.81 9.45 5.48
C SER A 21 1.52 10.41 6.43
N HIS A 22 1.99 11.55 5.92
CA HIS A 22 2.58 12.62 6.72
C HIS A 22 1.59 13.27 7.68
N THR A 23 0.30 13.23 7.37
CA THR A 23 -0.77 13.78 8.23
C THR A 23 -1.70 12.71 8.79
N ASN A 24 -1.86 11.58 8.09
CA ASN A 24 -2.75 10.49 8.49
C ASN A 24 -2.03 9.15 8.51
N PRO A 25 -1.79 8.53 9.68
CA PRO A 25 -0.99 7.31 9.76
C PRO A 25 -1.59 6.16 8.96
N CYS A 26 -0.77 5.49 8.14
CA CYS A 26 -1.21 4.38 7.28
C CYS A 26 -0.19 3.25 7.23
N HIS A 27 -0.60 2.02 7.56
CA HIS A 27 0.29 0.86 7.61
C HIS A 27 0.81 0.46 6.21
N ILE A 28 0.08 0.79 5.13
CA ILE A 28 0.53 0.58 3.75
C ILE A 28 1.70 1.51 3.40
N ALA A 29 1.64 2.78 3.83
CA ALA A 29 2.73 3.73 3.67
C ALA A 29 3.97 3.29 4.45
N ASN A 30 3.78 2.85 5.70
CA ASN A 30 4.88 2.32 6.51
C ASN A 30 5.55 1.11 5.84
N PHE A 31 4.75 0.19 5.28
CA PHE A 31 5.28 -0.96 4.55
C PHE A 31 6.07 -0.54 3.31
N TYR A 32 5.56 0.43 2.54
CA TYR A 32 6.24 0.99 1.37
C TYR A 32 7.59 1.61 1.75
N GLU A 33 7.62 2.49 2.76
CA GLU A 33 8.84 3.15 3.21
C GLU A 33 9.85 2.17 3.81
N LYS A 34 9.39 1.18 4.59
CA LYS A 34 10.23 0.10 5.12
C LYS A 34 10.90 -0.68 3.98
N ARG A 35 10.13 -1.06 2.95
CA ARG A 35 10.65 -1.77 1.76
C ARG A 35 11.64 -0.93 0.97
N LYS A 36 11.37 0.37 0.81
CA LYS A 36 12.27 1.32 0.14
C LYS A 36 13.61 1.44 0.88
N ARG A 37 13.58 1.56 2.21
CA ARG A 37 14.80 1.65 3.05
C ARG A 37 15.62 0.37 3.10
N GLN A 38 14.96 -0.79 3.04
CA GLN A 38 15.62 -2.10 3.10
C GLN A 38 16.23 -2.56 1.77
N SER A 39 15.89 -1.88 0.67
CA SER A 39 16.24 -2.30 -0.68
C SER A 39 17.42 -1.52 -1.20
N ASN A 40 18.45 -2.21 -1.68
CA ASN A 40 19.56 -1.61 -2.45
C ASN A 40 19.19 -1.32 -3.91
N VAL A 41 17.97 -1.68 -4.34
CA VAL A 41 17.47 -1.39 -5.70
C VAL A 41 16.88 0.01 -5.76
N ASP A 42 17.44 0.86 -6.64
CA ASP A 42 16.99 2.25 -6.85
C ASP A 42 15.56 2.37 -7.39
N SER A 43 15.08 1.34 -8.08
CA SER A 43 13.74 1.33 -8.64
C SER A 43 12.68 1.18 -7.55
N THR A 44 11.75 2.14 -7.45
CA THR A 44 10.60 2.12 -6.54
C THR A 44 9.47 1.20 -6.99
N LYS A 45 9.48 0.80 -8.27
CA LYS A 45 8.44 -0.03 -8.91
C LYS A 45 8.15 -1.36 -8.18
N PRO A 46 9.15 -2.20 -7.83
CA PRO A 46 8.89 -3.42 -7.06
C PRO A 46 8.24 -3.14 -5.69
N HIS A 47 8.64 -2.07 -5.00
CA HIS A 47 8.07 -1.70 -3.71
C HIS A 47 6.62 -1.26 -3.88
N THR A 48 6.31 -0.46 -4.91
CA THR A 48 4.93 -0.06 -5.23
C THR A 48 4.05 -1.28 -5.53
N ILE A 49 4.54 -2.26 -6.29
CA ILE A 49 3.78 -3.49 -6.60
C ILE A 49 3.47 -4.28 -5.32
N ALA A 50 4.47 -4.43 -4.43
CA ALA A 50 4.26 -5.10 -3.15
C ALA A 50 3.23 -4.37 -2.28
N SER A 51 3.26 -3.03 -2.26
CA SER A 51 2.29 -2.21 -1.53
C SER A 51 0.89 -2.29 -2.12
N ILE A 52 0.73 -2.32 -3.45
CA ILE A 52 -0.57 -2.56 -4.12
C ILE A 52 -1.13 -3.92 -3.70
N HIS A 53 -0.31 -4.97 -3.71
CA HIS A 53 -0.74 -6.30 -3.30
C HIS A 53 -1.24 -6.32 -1.85
N ARG A 54 -0.50 -5.68 -0.94
CA ARG A 54 -0.89 -5.56 0.47
C ARG A 54 -2.19 -4.76 0.63
N LEU A 55 -2.33 -3.64 -0.09
CA LEU A 55 -3.54 -2.81 -0.08
C LEU A 55 -4.78 -3.61 -0.51
N ILE A 56 -4.70 -4.31 -1.63
CA ILE A 56 -5.83 -5.11 -2.15
C ILE A 56 -6.21 -6.20 -1.15
N ARG A 57 -5.23 -6.88 -0.54
CA ARG A 57 -5.49 -7.90 0.49
C ARG A 57 -6.20 -7.31 1.72
N THR A 58 -5.77 -6.13 2.18
CA THR A 58 -6.42 -5.44 3.30
C THR A 58 -7.84 -5.01 2.95
N LEU A 59 -8.05 -4.38 1.79
CA LEU A 59 -9.38 -3.96 1.35
C LEU A 59 -10.33 -5.15 1.22
N TYR A 60 -9.86 -6.24 0.62
CA TYR A 60 -10.65 -7.47 0.49
C TYR A 60 -11.09 -7.99 1.86
N TYR A 61 -10.17 -8.13 2.82
CA TYR A 61 -10.49 -8.56 4.18
C TYR A 61 -11.50 -7.63 4.88
N LEU A 62 -11.30 -6.32 4.79
CA LEU A 62 -12.21 -5.36 5.44
C LEU A 62 -13.62 -5.44 4.87
N ILE A 63 -13.75 -5.56 3.55
CA ILE A 63 -15.04 -5.68 2.87
C ILE A 63 -15.71 -7.01 3.21
N THR A 64 -14.99 -8.13 3.11
CA THR A 64 -15.58 -9.47 3.33
C THR A 64 -16.02 -9.69 4.78
N HIS A 65 -15.35 -9.05 5.73
CA HIS A 65 -15.68 -9.14 7.15
C HIS A 65 -16.47 -7.95 7.68
N ASN A 66 -16.86 -7.00 6.80
CA ASN A 66 -17.54 -5.75 7.15
C ASN A 66 -16.88 -5.01 8.34
N LYS A 67 -15.54 -4.92 8.31
CA LYS A 67 -14.76 -4.28 9.37
C LYS A 67 -14.28 -2.91 8.92
N LEU A 68 -14.28 -1.97 9.86
CA LEU A 68 -13.64 -0.67 9.66
C LEU A 68 -12.12 -0.82 9.76
N TYR A 69 -11.41 0.00 8.99
CA TYR A 69 -9.96 0.06 9.03
C TYR A 69 -9.48 0.59 10.39
N ASN A 70 -8.57 -0.14 11.04
CA ASN A 70 -7.92 0.27 12.28
C ASN A 70 -6.40 0.14 12.14
N TYR A 71 -5.69 1.26 12.30
CA TYR A 71 -4.25 1.34 12.11
C TYR A 71 -3.45 0.49 13.12
N HIS A 72 -3.86 0.47 14.40
CA HIS A 72 -3.17 -0.28 15.45
C HIS A 72 -3.30 -1.80 15.28
N LEU A 73 -4.40 -2.27 14.71
CA LEU A 73 -4.56 -3.67 14.35
C LEU A 73 -3.77 -4.01 13.07
N ALA A 74 -3.74 -3.09 12.10
CA ALA A 74 -3.13 -3.33 10.80
C ALA A 74 -1.59 -3.27 10.80
N ILE A 75 -0.96 -2.58 11.76
CA ILE A 75 0.51 -2.54 11.88
C ILE A 75 1.12 -3.87 12.34
N ASN A 76 0.33 -4.70 13.03
CA ASN A 76 0.75 -6.00 13.57
C ASN A 76 0.49 -7.17 12.61
N GLN A 77 -0.03 -6.89 11.41
CA GLN A 77 -0.23 -7.85 10.32
C GLN A 77 0.90 -7.78 9.29
#